data_AF-A0A4R3QKP6-F1
#
_entry.id   AF-A0A4R3QKP6-F1
#
_cell.length_a   1.000
_cell.length_b   1.000
_cell.length_c   1.000
_cell.angle_alpha   90.00
_cell.angle_beta   90.00
_cell.angle_gamma   90.00
#
_symmetry.space_group_name_H-M   'P 1'
#
loop_
_entity.id
_entity.type
_entity.pdbx_description
1 polymer ?
#
loop_
_entity_poly.entity_id
_entity_poly.type
_entity_poly.pdbx_seq_one_letter_code
_entity_poly.pdbx_strand_id
1 'polypeptide(L)'
;MADEDKDSKTEAPTAKKQADAAEKGNTPFSREVPIFATVLATFIYLTFYLPDGISRVSESLRDIFEQPDQWKIETGPDAMSLFVHLGWVSAVLLTPAMLLFMIFGVVASISQNLPTPVLERIRPQLSRLSPAKGFSRIFSVPGLIEFGKSLFKILIVGVIMFFVLKSEYFNAIDAMFSDPQTFFERTMTIMRKIVLVVLFATAVVAIADFFWSRHHWFTELKMTRHEVKEENKQAQGDPFVKGRQRSLMRDRARRRMIANVERATLVIANPTHYAVALRYVREENDAPVVLAKGQDLIALKIREIAEKNGIPVFEDPPLARSMFAQVSIDSVIPSVFYKAVAELIHRVYAADARNKRVR
;
A
#
# COMPACT_ATOMS: atom_id res chain seq x y z
N MET A 1 3.05 -33.83 7.18
CA MET A 1 1.64 -33.40 6.99
C MET A 1 1.56 -31.97 6.43
N ALA A 2 2.27 -31.64 5.34
CA ALA A 2 2.25 -30.29 4.76
C ALA A 2 2.27 -30.26 3.22
N ASP A 3 2.25 -31.42 2.55
CA ASP A 3 2.29 -31.51 1.08
C ASP A 3 0.92 -31.79 0.44
N GLU A 4 -0.12 -32.14 1.20
CA GLU A 4 -1.47 -32.40 0.65
C GLU A 4 -2.28 -31.12 0.32
N ASP A 5 -1.82 -29.94 0.74
CA ASP A 5 -2.61 -28.70 0.69
C ASP A 5 -2.15 -27.70 -0.39
N LYS A 6 -1.27 -28.10 -1.31
CA LYS A 6 -0.84 -27.24 -2.43
C LYS A 6 -1.86 -27.23 -3.57
N ASP A 7 -2.51 -28.36 -3.83
CA ASP A 7 -3.55 -28.45 -4.88
C ASP A 7 -4.86 -27.76 -4.48
N SER A 8 -5.10 -27.55 -3.19
CA SER A 8 -6.27 -26.83 -2.69
C SER A 8 -6.18 -25.30 -2.88
N LYS A 9 -4.97 -24.77 -3.16
CA LYS A 9 -4.67 -23.34 -3.32
C LYS A 9 -4.96 -22.86 -4.75
N THR A 10 -6.24 -22.70 -5.03
CA THR A 10 -6.74 -22.30 -6.36
C THR A 10 -7.09 -20.82 -6.44
N GLU A 11 -7.33 -20.14 -5.32
CA GLU A 11 -7.81 -18.77 -5.29
C GLU A 11 -6.65 -17.76 -5.31
N ALA A 12 -6.90 -16.59 -5.92
CA ALA A 12 -5.92 -15.51 -5.96
C ALA A 12 -5.67 -14.92 -4.56
N PRO A 13 -4.42 -14.53 -4.22
CA PRO A 13 -4.12 -13.86 -2.97
C PRO A 13 -4.86 -12.54 -2.83
N THR A 14 -5.52 -12.35 -1.69
CA THR A 14 -6.18 -11.09 -1.33
C THR A 14 -5.15 -9.96 -1.15
N ALA A 15 -5.61 -8.70 -1.18
CA ALA A 15 -4.74 -7.54 -0.95
C ALA A 15 -4.08 -7.57 0.44
N LYS A 16 -4.79 -8.04 1.46
CA LYS A 16 -4.26 -8.17 2.82
C LYS A 16 -3.17 -9.26 2.88
N LYS A 17 -3.37 -10.42 2.25
CA LYS A 17 -2.32 -11.45 2.16
C LYS A 17 -1.04 -10.94 1.51
N GLN A 18 -1.16 -10.14 0.44
CA GLN A 18 -0.01 -9.53 -0.24
C GLN A 18 0.69 -8.50 0.66
N ALA A 19 -0.06 -7.68 1.39
CA ALA A 19 0.48 -6.72 2.36
C ALA A 19 1.21 -7.43 3.50
N ASP A 20 0.60 -8.45 4.11
CA ASP A 20 1.22 -9.24 5.19
C ASP A 20 2.52 -9.93 4.74
N ALA A 21 2.55 -10.40 3.48
CA ALA A 21 3.76 -10.97 2.89
C ALA A 21 4.86 -9.91 2.72
N ALA A 22 4.50 -8.72 2.23
CA ALA A 22 5.42 -7.60 2.06
C ALA A 22 5.96 -7.08 3.41
N GLU A 23 5.12 -7.00 4.46
CA GLU A 23 5.54 -6.63 5.81
C GLU A 23 6.58 -7.58 6.39
N LYS A 24 6.47 -8.88 6.07
CA LYS A 24 7.47 -9.91 6.43
C LYS A 24 8.71 -9.89 5.54
N GLY A 25 8.79 -8.96 4.58
CA GLY A 25 9.85 -8.82 3.60
C GLY A 25 9.83 -9.89 2.51
N ASN A 26 8.73 -10.63 2.35
CA ASN A 26 8.54 -11.55 1.23
C ASN A 26 7.95 -10.78 0.03
N THR A 27 8.82 -10.17 -0.76
CA THR A 27 8.46 -9.44 -1.98
C THR A 27 9.12 -10.09 -3.21
N PRO A 28 8.50 -10.03 -4.40
CA PRO A 28 9.10 -10.60 -5.60
C PRO A 28 10.36 -9.81 -5.98
N PHE A 29 11.48 -10.48 -6.20
CA PHE A 29 12.73 -9.83 -6.55
C PHE A 29 13.47 -10.61 -7.65
N SER A 30 13.72 -9.96 -8.78
CA SER A 30 14.54 -10.48 -9.86
C SER A 30 16.00 -10.12 -9.65
N ARG A 31 16.87 -11.13 -9.73
CA ARG A 31 18.32 -10.95 -9.62
C ARG A 31 18.94 -10.43 -10.92
N GLU A 32 18.23 -10.54 -12.04
CA GLU A 32 18.71 -10.14 -13.37
C GLU A 32 18.56 -8.65 -13.64
N VAL A 33 17.56 -7.99 -13.02
CA VAL A 33 17.33 -6.55 -13.20
C VAL A 33 18.52 -5.71 -12.71
N PRO A 34 19.14 -5.95 -11.53
CA PRO A 34 20.38 -5.27 -11.13
C PRO A 34 21.58 -5.57 -12.04
N ILE A 35 21.68 -6.79 -12.58
CA ILE A 35 22.74 -7.17 -13.52
C ILE A 35 22.61 -6.36 -14.80
N PHE A 36 21.41 -6.32 -15.40
CA PHE A 36 21.11 -5.50 -16.56
C PHE A 36 21.41 -4.02 -16.32
N ALA A 37 20.99 -3.47 -15.17
CA ALA A 37 21.24 -2.07 -14.83
C ALA A 37 22.75 -1.77 -14.70
N THR A 38 23.54 -2.71 -14.20
CA THR A 38 25.00 -2.59 -14.13
C THR A 38 25.62 -2.59 -15.53
N VAL A 39 25.16 -3.47 -16.44
CA VAL A 39 25.61 -3.48 -17.83
C VAL A 39 25.23 -2.19 -18.55
N LEU A 40 24.03 -1.65 -18.28
CA LEU A 40 23.58 -0.37 -18.82
C LEU A 40 24.45 0.80 -18.32
N ALA A 41 24.77 0.82 -17.04
CA ALA A 41 25.71 1.79 -16.46
C ALA A 41 27.10 1.69 -17.12
N THR A 42 27.61 0.47 -17.31
CA THR A 42 28.87 0.24 -18.03
C THR A 42 28.81 0.77 -19.46
N PHE A 43 27.71 0.52 -20.19
CA PHE A 43 27.54 1.00 -21.56
C PHE A 43 27.53 2.54 -21.63
N ILE A 44 26.78 3.20 -20.73
CA ILE A 44 26.73 4.67 -20.65
C ILE A 44 28.12 5.23 -20.32
N TYR A 45 28.80 4.66 -19.32
CA TYR A 45 30.15 5.07 -18.95
C TYR A 45 31.13 4.95 -20.11
N LEU A 46 31.17 3.78 -20.76
CA LEU A 46 32.07 3.48 -21.86
C LEU A 46 31.80 4.36 -23.10
N THR A 47 30.55 4.77 -23.31
CA THR A 47 30.17 5.59 -24.46
C THR A 47 30.44 7.08 -24.23
N PHE A 48 30.06 7.61 -23.06
CA PHE A 48 30.01 9.06 -22.84
C PHE A 48 31.14 9.62 -21.95
N TYR A 49 31.75 8.81 -21.07
CA TYR A 49 32.70 9.32 -20.07
C TYR A 49 34.11 8.78 -20.28
N LEU A 50 34.24 7.51 -20.69
CA LEU A 50 35.52 6.85 -20.85
C LEU A 50 36.43 7.48 -21.94
N PRO A 51 35.93 7.94 -23.12
CA PRO A 51 36.79 8.56 -24.14
C PRO A 51 37.50 9.83 -23.64
N ASP A 52 36.75 10.76 -23.05
CA ASP A 52 37.30 12.01 -22.52
C ASP A 52 38.21 11.74 -21.32
N GLY A 53 37.83 10.79 -20.47
CA GLY A 53 38.63 10.40 -19.31
C GLY A 53 39.98 9.77 -19.70
N ILE A 54 39.99 8.86 -20.68
CA ILE A 54 41.24 8.30 -21.23
C ILE A 54 42.09 9.40 -21.84
N SER A 55 41.49 10.31 -22.62
CA SER A 55 42.22 11.41 -23.26
C SER A 55 42.94 12.29 -22.22
N ARG A 56 42.26 12.65 -21.12
CA ARG A 56 42.84 13.42 -20.01
C ARG A 56 43.97 12.68 -19.29
N VAL A 57 43.80 11.37 -19.06
CA VAL A 57 44.86 10.55 -18.45
C VAL A 57 46.07 10.47 -19.38
N SER A 58 45.84 10.25 -20.68
CA SER A 58 46.90 10.19 -21.68
C SER A 58 47.64 11.52 -21.81
N GLU A 59 46.95 12.65 -21.80
CA GLU A 59 47.55 14.00 -21.79
C GLU A 59 48.39 14.22 -20.52
N SER A 60 47.82 13.93 -19.33
CA SER A 60 48.55 14.08 -18.06
C SER A 60 49.82 13.21 -18.00
N LEU A 61 49.75 11.97 -18.47
CA LEU A 61 50.92 11.09 -18.57
C LEU A 61 51.93 11.63 -19.60
N ARG A 62 51.45 12.10 -20.75
CA ARG A 62 52.31 12.68 -21.79
C ARG A 62 53.07 13.90 -21.27
N ASP A 63 52.40 14.80 -20.55
CA ASP A 63 53.02 16.00 -19.98
C ASP A 63 54.13 15.64 -18.99
N ILE A 64 53.94 14.58 -18.19
CA ILE A 64 54.96 14.07 -17.26
C ILE A 64 56.20 13.56 -18.01
N PHE A 65 56.02 12.90 -19.16
CA PHE A 65 57.13 12.35 -19.94
C PHE A 65 57.81 13.37 -20.86
N GLU A 66 57.05 14.30 -21.47
CA GLU A 66 57.58 15.31 -22.39
C GLU A 66 58.24 16.49 -21.67
N GLN A 67 57.84 16.77 -20.43
CA GLN A 67 58.32 17.92 -19.66
C GLN A 67 58.83 17.50 -18.28
N PRO A 68 59.82 16.60 -18.19
CA PRO A 68 60.33 16.10 -16.91
C PRO A 68 60.88 17.23 -16.03
N ASP A 69 61.42 18.28 -16.66
CA ASP A 69 62.03 19.42 -15.97
C ASP A 69 61.01 20.29 -15.21
N GLN A 70 59.72 20.21 -15.59
CA GLN A 70 58.65 20.96 -14.93
C GLN A 70 58.18 20.26 -13.64
N TRP A 71 58.42 18.96 -13.51
CA TRP A 71 58.07 18.17 -12.33
C TRP A 71 59.31 17.96 -11.47
N LYS A 72 59.61 18.91 -10.59
CA LYS A 72 60.68 18.73 -9.60
C LYS A 72 60.26 17.62 -8.63
N ILE A 73 61.09 16.61 -8.43
CA ILE A 73 60.87 15.53 -7.46
C ILE A 73 62.09 15.48 -6.54
N GLU A 74 62.41 16.62 -5.92
CA GLU A 74 63.59 16.77 -5.07
C GLU A 74 63.25 16.60 -3.58
N THR A 75 62.00 16.93 -3.20
CA THR A 75 61.54 16.85 -1.82
C THR A 75 60.26 16.01 -1.68
N GLY A 76 59.97 15.56 -0.45
CA GLY A 76 58.73 14.82 -0.14
C GLY A 76 57.44 15.56 -0.52
N PRO A 77 57.31 16.88 -0.26
CA PRO A 77 56.19 17.68 -0.74
C PRO A 77 56.01 17.69 -2.26
N ASP A 78 57.10 17.70 -3.03
CA ASP A 78 57.00 17.73 -4.49
C ASP A 78 56.45 16.40 -5.04
N ALA A 79 56.93 15.28 -4.50
CA ALA A 79 56.38 13.96 -4.82
C ALA A 79 54.89 13.85 -4.45
N MET A 80 54.50 14.39 -3.28
CA MET A 80 53.09 14.43 -2.85
C MET A 80 52.22 15.23 -3.84
N SER A 81 52.72 16.35 -4.37
CA SER A 81 51.98 17.17 -5.33
C SER A 81 51.66 16.41 -6.63
N LEU A 82 52.62 15.62 -7.13
CA LEU A 82 52.45 14.76 -8.30
C LEU A 82 51.42 13.65 -8.02
N PHE A 83 51.49 13.00 -6.85
CA PHE A 83 50.50 11.99 -6.46
C PHE A 83 49.09 12.57 -6.33
N VAL A 84 48.95 13.78 -5.78
CA VAL A 84 47.65 14.46 -5.69
C VAL A 84 47.13 14.81 -7.09
N HIS A 85 47.99 15.27 -8.00
CA HIS A 85 47.60 15.54 -9.39
C HIS A 85 47.10 14.27 -10.10
N LEU A 86 47.89 13.20 -10.08
CA LEU A 86 47.51 11.91 -10.67
C LEU A 86 46.26 11.30 -10.00
N GLY A 87 46.15 11.50 -8.69
CA GLY A 87 44.97 11.13 -7.91
C GLY A 87 43.72 11.86 -8.37
N TRP A 88 43.81 13.17 -8.64
CA TRP A 88 42.70 13.95 -9.18
C TRP A 88 42.31 13.52 -10.59
N VAL A 89 43.28 13.30 -11.48
CA VAL A 89 43.01 12.85 -12.86
C VAL A 89 42.30 11.49 -12.84
N SER A 90 42.78 10.58 -11.99
CA SER A 90 42.17 9.25 -11.78
C SER A 90 40.78 9.34 -11.12
N ALA A 91 40.61 10.24 -10.15
CA ALA A 91 39.32 10.48 -9.50
C ALA A 91 38.27 11.01 -10.49
N VAL A 92 38.63 11.94 -11.37
CA VAL A 92 37.73 12.47 -12.41
C VAL A 92 37.30 11.37 -13.38
N LEU A 93 38.20 10.44 -13.73
CA LEU A 93 37.87 9.28 -14.56
C LEU A 93 36.90 8.31 -13.85
N LEU A 94 37.18 7.97 -12.59
CA LEU A 94 36.47 6.90 -11.86
C LEU A 94 35.15 7.37 -11.22
N THR A 95 35.03 8.65 -10.86
CA THR A 95 33.84 9.18 -10.17
C THR A 95 32.55 8.97 -10.96
N PRO A 96 32.48 9.28 -12.28
CA PRO A 96 31.29 8.99 -13.08
C PRO A 96 30.91 7.51 -13.09
N ALA A 97 31.88 6.60 -13.17
CA ALA A 97 31.62 5.16 -13.11
C ALA A 97 31.00 4.76 -11.76
N MET A 98 31.59 5.22 -10.65
CA MET A 98 31.06 4.95 -9.30
C MET A 98 29.65 5.49 -9.11
N LEU A 99 29.39 6.73 -9.55
CA LEU A 99 28.08 7.34 -9.47
C LEU A 99 27.05 6.59 -10.32
N LEU A 100 27.40 6.23 -11.56
CA LEU A 100 26.53 5.45 -12.43
C LEU A 100 26.19 4.09 -11.80
N PHE A 101 27.19 3.33 -11.33
CA PHE A 101 26.91 2.04 -10.69
C PHE A 101 26.06 2.17 -9.43
N MET A 102 26.31 3.18 -8.60
CA MET A 102 25.50 3.44 -7.42
C MET A 102 24.06 3.80 -7.79
N ILE A 103 23.87 4.75 -8.70
CA ILE A 103 22.55 5.21 -9.13
C ILE A 103 21.77 4.07 -9.78
N PHE A 104 22.36 3.40 -10.78
CA PHE A 104 21.68 2.30 -11.48
C PHE A 104 21.41 1.11 -10.56
N GLY A 105 22.34 0.75 -9.66
CA GLY A 105 22.12 -0.32 -8.69
C GLY A 105 20.98 -0.03 -7.71
N VAL A 106 20.91 1.21 -7.21
CA VAL A 106 19.83 1.67 -6.32
C VAL A 106 18.50 1.74 -7.08
N VAL A 107 18.47 2.37 -8.25
CA VAL A 107 17.26 2.49 -9.09
C VAL A 107 16.74 1.12 -9.50
N ALA A 108 17.60 0.17 -9.88
CA ALA A 108 17.21 -1.19 -10.21
C ALA A 108 16.61 -1.96 -9.03
N SER A 109 17.04 -1.66 -7.81
CA SER A 109 16.48 -2.28 -6.61
C SER A 109 15.14 -1.64 -6.23
N ILE A 110 15.07 -0.30 -6.22
CA ILE A 110 13.87 0.47 -5.84
C ILE A 110 12.74 0.29 -6.87
N SER A 111 13.06 0.22 -8.16
CA SER A 111 12.06 0.01 -9.23
C SER A 111 11.34 -1.34 -9.12
N GLN A 112 11.95 -2.33 -8.46
CA GLN A 112 11.31 -3.62 -8.22
C GLN A 112 10.42 -3.60 -6.98
N ASN A 113 10.91 -3.07 -5.86
CA ASN A 113 10.14 -2.91 -4.64
C ASN A 113 10.58 -1.67 -3.87
N LEU A 114 9.62 -0.96 -3.27
CA LEU A 114 9.93 0.14 -2.36
C LEU A 114 10.66 -0.39 -1.11
N PRO A 115 11.70 0.31 -0.63
CA PRO A 115 12.40 -0.08 0.60
C PRO A 115 11.44 -0.10 1.80
N THR A 116 11.31 -1.26 2.46
CA THR A 116 10.52 -1.41 3.69
C THR A 116 11.41 -1.90 4.84
N PRO A 117 11.38 -1.23 6.01
CA PRO A 117 12.19 -1.63 7.15
C PRO A 117 11.59 -2.89 7.82
N VAL A 118 12.17 -4.06 7.55
CA VAL A 118 11.76 -5.34 8.15
C VAL A 118 12.75 -5.75 9.25
N LEU A 119 12.56 -5.20 10.45
CA LEU A 119 13.45 -5.42 11.61
C LEU A 119 13.60 -6.90 12.00
N GLU A 120 12.58 -7.72 11.74
CA GLU A 120 12.59 -9.14 12.06
C GLU A 120 13.63 -9.93 11.24
N ARG A 121 13.98 -9.48 10.03
CA ARG A 121 15.00 -10.12 9.18
C ARG A 121 16.43 -9.85 9.64
N ILE A 122 16.67 -8.79 10.42
CA ILE A 122 17.99 -8.40 10.93
C ILE A 122 18.35 -9.19 12.19
N ARG A 123 17.36 -9.78 12.87
CA ARG A 123 17.61 -10.56 14.09
C ARG A 123 18.36 -11.86 13.78
N PRO A 124 19.37 -12.23 14.59
CA PRO A 124 20.07 -13.49 14.42
C PRO A 124 19.11 -14.66 14.68
N GLN A 125 18.87 -15.48 13.65
CA GLN A 125 18.03 -16.67 13.73
C GLN A 125 18.91 -17.93 13.65
N LEU A 126 19.11 -18.61 14.80
CA LEU A 126 19.89 -19.86 14.89
C LEU A 126 19.42 -20.95 13.91
N SER A 127 18.14 -20.93 13.55
CA SER A 127 17.54 -21.84 12.57
C SER A 127 18.11 -21.68 11.14
N ARG A 128 18.73 -20.54 10.81
CA ARG A 128 19.37 -20.28 9.51
C ARG A 128 20.83 -20.76 9.41
N LEU A 129 21.46 -21.11 10.54
CA LEU A 129 22.88 -21.49 10.62
C LEU A 129 23.13 -23.00 10.45
N SER A 130 22.11 -23.83 10.25
CA SER A 130 22.27 -25.29 10.14
C SER A 130 22.85 -25.71 8.77
N PRO A 131 24.05 -26.31 8.71
CA PRO A 131 24.66 -26.77 7.45
C PRO A 131 23.84 -27.86 6.75
N ALA A 132 23.26 -28.79 7.52
CA ALA A 132 22.43 -29.88 7.00
C ALA A 132 21.17 -29.35 6.28
N LYS A 133 20.51 -28.33 6.85
CA LYS A 133 19.37 -27.66 6.18
C LYS A 133 19.80 -26.89 4.95
N GLY A 134 21.02 -26.33 4.93
CA GLY A 134 21.61 -25.70 3.76
C GLY A 134 21.78 -26.69 2.60
N PHE A 135 22.39 -27.85 2.85
CA PHE A 135 22.55 -28.90 1.84
C PHE A 135 21.21 -29.40 1.29
N SER A 136 20.24 -29.66 2.17
CA SER A 136 18.90 -30.08 1.74
C SER A 136 18.22 -29.04 0.86
N ARG A 137 18.43 -27.73 1.11
CA ARG A 137 17.89 -26.66 0.24
C ARG A 137 18.57 -26.61 -1.13
N ILE A 138 19.89 -26.75 -1.19
CA ILE A 138 20.66 -26.71 -2.44
C ILE A 138 20.28 -27.89 -3.34
N PHE A 139 20.21 -29.11 -2.77
CA PHE A 139 19.85 -30.33 -3.49
C PHE A 139 18.34 -30.63 -3.49
N SER A 140 17.50 -29.61 -3.27
CA SER A 140 16.05 -29.74 -3.37
C SER A 140 15.56 -29.58 -4.81
N VAL A 141 14.34 -30.03 -5.11
CA VAL A 141 13.69 -29.81 -6.42
C VAL A 141 13.67 -28.31 -6.79
N PRO A 142 13.28 -27.37 -5.90
CA PRO A 142 13.43 -25.94 -6.16
C PRO A 142 14.87 -25.50 -6.50
N GLY A 143 15.87 -26.03 -5.79
CA GLY A 143 17.28 -25.72 -6.04
C GLY A 143 17.74 -26.17 -7.42
N LEU A 144 17.33 -27.37 -7.86
CA LEU A 144 17.65 -27.88 -9.19
C LEU A 144 16.98 -27.05 -10.31
N ILE A 145 15.75 -26.57 -10.08
CA ILE A 145 15.05 -25.68 -11.01
C ILE A 145 15.77 -24.32 -11.11
N GLU A 146 16.21 -23.74 -10.00
CA GLU A 146 17.00 -22.50 -10.01
C GLU A 146 18.35 -22.67 -10.70
N PHE A 147 19.02 -23.80 -10.48
CA PHE A 147 20.25 -24.14 -11.18
C PHE A 147 20.02 -24.24 -12.69
N GLY A 148 19.00 -24.98 -13.12
CA GLY A 148 18.65 -25.12 -14.53
C GLY A 148 18.35 -23.77 -15.21
N LYS A 149 17.60 -22.89 -14.54
CA LYS A 149 17.37 -21.51 -15.03
C LYS A 149 18.68 -20.73 -15.16
N SER A 150 19.57 -20.82 -14.18
CA SER A 150 20.85 -20.09 -14.19
C SER A 150 21.76 -20.60 -15.31
N LEU A 151 21.83 -21.92 -15.50
CA LEU A 151 22.58 -22.54 -16.58
C LEU A 151 22.02 -22.12 -17.95
N PHE A 152 20.70 -22.12 -18.11
CA PHE A 152 20.04 -21.68 -19.34
C PHE A 152 20.38 -20.22 -19.69
N LYS A 153 20.34 -19.32 -18.70
CA LYS A 153 20.74 -17.91 -18.89
C LYS A 153 22.20 -17.79 -19.34
N ILE A 154 23.11 -18.52 -18.69
CA ILE A 154 24.55 -18.53 -19.05
C ILE A 154 24.74 -19.04 -20.49
N LEU A 155 24.03 -20.11 -20.88
CA LEU A 155 24.11 -20.65 -22.23
C LEU A 155 23.62 -19.65 -23.28
N ILE A 156 22.48 -18.96 -23.03
CA ILE A 156 21.98 -17.93 -23.94
C ILE A 156 23.03 -16.83 -24.13
N VAL A 157 23.52 -16.24 -23.04
CA VAL A 157 24.50 -15.16 -23.10
C VAL A 157 25.80 -15.64 -23.73
N GLY A 158 26.26 -16.85 -23.39
CA GLY A 158 27.47 -17.46 -23.94
C GLY A 158 27.40 -17.71 -25.44
N VAL A 159 26.27 -18.20 -25.95
CA VAL A 159 26.03 -18.39 -27.39
C VAL A 159 26.03 -17.05 -28.12
N ILE A 160 25.32 -16.05 -27.59
CA ILE A 160 25.31 -14.70 -28.17
C ILE A 160 26.73 -14.13 -28.23
N MET A 161 27.46 -14.23 -27.12
CA MET A 161 28.85 -13.77 -27.03
C MET A 161 29.77 -14.50 -28.02
N PHE A 162 29.62 -15.80 -28.17
CA PHE A 162 30.39 -16.58 -29.14
C PHE A 162 30.19 -16.05 -30.57
N PHE A 163 28.94 -15.80 -30.99
CA PHE A 163 28.67 -15.26 -32.32
C PHE A 163 29.20 -13.84 -32.51
N VAL A 164 29.09 -12.98 -31.50
CA VAL A 164 29.64 -11.62 -31.55
C VAL A 164 31.16 -11.66 -31.69
N LEU A 165 31.85 -12.40 -30.83
CA LEU A 165 33.31 -12.53 -30.88
C LEU A 165 33.77 -13.16 -32.19
N LYS A 166 33.03 -14.13 -32.72
CA LYS A 166 33.30 -14.71 -34.04
C LYS A 166 33.13 -13.67 -35.15
N SER A 167 32.12 -12.80 -35.07
CA SER A 167 31.88 -11.74 -36.07
C SER A 167 32.96 -10.65 -36.05
N GLU A 168 33.53 -10.38 -34.88
CA GLU A 168 34.61 -9.40 -34.69
C GLU A 168 36.02 -10.00 -34.83
N TYR A 169 36.13 -11.31 -35.05
CA TYR A 169 37.41 -12.02 -35.08
C TYR A 169 38.39 -11.40 -36.09
N PHE A 170 37.95 -11.19 -37.33
CA PHE A 170 38.80 -10.59 -38.36
C PHE A 170 39.08 -9.11 -38.08
N ASN A 171 38.10 -8.35 -37.58
CA ASN A 171 38.29 -6.95 -37.19
C ASN A 171 39.34 -6.80 -36.07
N ALA A 172 39.38 -7.75 -35.12
CA ALA A 172 40.36 -7.78 -34.06
C ALA A 172 41.77 -8.11 -34.58
N ILE A 173 41.89 -9.01 -35.58
CA ILE A 173 43.16 -9.28 -36.26
C ILE A 173 43.63 -8.05 -37.02
N ASP A 174 42.74 -7.39 -37.76
CA ASP A 174 43.08 -6.16 -38.51
C ASP A 174 43.53 -5.02 -37.58
N ALA A 175 42.97 -4.96 -36.37
CA ALA A 175 43.40 -4.00 -35.35
C ALA A 175 44.88 -4.20 -34.97
N MET A 176 45.40 -5.43 -34.97
CA MET A 176 46.82 -5.70 -34.63
C MET A 176 47.81 -5.07 -35.62
N PHE A 177 47.38 -4.86 -36.87
CA PHE A 177 48.21 -4.26 -37.93
C PHE A 177 47.88 -2.78 -38.16
N SER A 178 47.04 -2.19 -37.31
CA SER A 178 46.61 -0.80 -37.42
C SER A 178 47.62 0.15 -36.76
N ASP A 179 47.71 1.38 -37.27
CA ASP A 179 48.52 2.42 -36.65
C ASP A 179 48.09 2.65 -35.19
N PRO A 180 49.01 2.96 -34.26
CA PRO A 180 48.72 3.12 -32.83
C PRO A 180 47.57 4.09 -32.52
N GLN A 181 47.40 5.14 -33.34
CA GLN A 181 46.29 6.09 -33.18
C GLN A 181 44.93 5.48 -33.52
N THR A 182 44.86 4.70 -34.61
CA THR A 182 43.61 4.06 -35.06
C THR A 182 43.26 2.81 -34.26
N PHE A 183 44.25 2.17 -33.62
CA PHE A 183 44.06 1.00 -32.76
C PHE A 183 43.09 1.26 -31.61
N PHE A 184 43.24 2.39 -30.90
CA PHE A 184 42.39 2.73 -29.76
C PHE A 184 40.94 2.99 -30.17
N GLU A 185 40.72 3.72 -31.28
CA GLU A 185 39.38 3.99 -31.80
C GLU A 185 38.67 2.71 -32.26
N ARG A 186 39.38 1.83 -32.97
CA ARG A 186 38.85 0.52 -33.40
C ARG A 186 38.51 -0.36 -32.21
N THR A 187 39.42 -0.45 -31.23
CA THR A 187 39.20 -1.24 -30.01
C THR A 187 37.99 -0.73 -29.23
N MET A 188 37.85 0.59 -29.08
CA MET A 188 36.69 1.19 -28.41
C MET A 188 35.38 0.90 -29.16
N THR A 189 35.40 0.91 -30.50
CA THR A 189 34.24 0.57 -31.32
C THR A 189 33.82 -0.89 -31.13
N ILE A 190 34.78 -1.82 -31.14
CA ILE A 190 34.53 -3.25 -30.88
C ILE A 190 33.99 -3.44 -29.46
N MET A 191 34.59 -2.80 -28.45
CA MET A 191 34.11 -2.86 -27.06
C MET A 191 32.68 -2.34 -26.90
N ARG A 192 32.34 -1.20 -27.52
CA ARG A 192 30.96 -0.66 -27.52
C ARG A 192 29.99 -1.64 -28.13
N LYS A 193 30.34 -2.25 -29.26
CA LYS A 193 29.49 -3.24 -29.94
C LYS A 193 29.27 -4.48 -29.08
N ILE A 194 30.31 -5.01 -28.46
CA ILE A 194 30.21 -6.15 -27.54
C ILE A 194 29.30 -5.82 -26.35
N VAL A 195 29.55 -4.71 -25.66
CA VAL A 195 28.74 -4.31 -24.50
C VAL A 195 27.29 -4.05 -24.89
N LEU A 196 27.04 -3.45 -26.06
CA LEU A 196 25.68 -3.24 -26.57
C LEU A 196 24.93 -4.55 -26.80
N VAL A 197 25.60 -5.57 -27.38
CA VAL A 197 24.97 -6.88 -27.58
C VAL A 197 24.71 -7.57 -26.23
N VAL A 198 25.65 -7.50 -25.28
CA VAL A 198 25.44 -8.01 -23.91
C VAL A 198 24.29 -7.29 -23.23
N LEU A 199 24.16 -5.97 -23.44
CA LEU A 199 23.06 -5.18 -22.90
C LEU A 199 21.70 -5.69 -23.41
N PHE A 200 21.56 -5.94 -24.72
CA PHE A 200 20.33 -6.52 -25.26
C PHE A 200 20.06 -7.95 -24.75
N ALA A 201 21.09 -8.79 -24.69
CA ALA A 201 20.96 -10.15 -24.17
C ALA A 201 20.49 -10.17 -22.71
N THR A 202 21.12 -9.35 -21.86
CA THR A 202 20.76 -9.22 -20.45
C THR A 202 19.42 -8.53 -20.25
N ALA A 203 19.01 -7.61 -21.13
CA ALA A 203 17.67 -7.03 -21.11
C ALA A 203 16.59 -8.10 -21.29
N VAL A 204 16.73 -8.97 -22.29
CA VAL A 204 15.77 -10.06 -22.56
C VAL A 204 15.68 -11.01 -21.38
N VAL A 205 16.83 -11.41 -20.82
CA VAL A 205 16.90 -12.28 -19.64
C VAL A 205 16.27 -11.61 -18.41
N ALA A 206 16.53 -10.32 -18.19
CA ALA A 206 15.99 -9.56 -17.07
C ALA A 206 14.47 -9.40 -17.16
N ILE A 207 13.93 -9.11 -18.35
CA ILE A 207 12.49 -9.03 -18.55
C ILE A 207 11.82 -10.38 -18.24
N ALA A 208 12.36 -11.47 -18.79
CA ALA A 208 11.81 -12.81 -18.55
C ALA A 208 11.85 -13.19 -17.06
N ASP A 209 12.97 -12.93 -16.38
CA ASP A 209 13.15 -13.23 -14.96
C ASP A 209 12.27 -12.34 -14.05
N PHE A 210 12.04 -11.08 -14.44
CA PHE A 210 11.14 -10.17 -13.74
C PHE A 210 9.69 -10.69 -13.75
N PHE A 211 9.17 -11.05 -14.93
CA PHE A 211 7.83 -11.62 -15.02
C PHE A 211 7.73 -12.97 -14.31
N TRP A 212 8.74 -13.82 -14.46
CA TRP A 212 8.78 -15.12 -13.78
C TRP A 212 8.78 -14.99 -12.26
N SER A 213 9.66 -14.17 -11.69
CA SER A 213 9.78 -13.98 -10.24
C SER A 213 8.48 -13.45 -9.63
N ARG A 214 7.81 -12.51 -10.31
CA ARG A 214 6.52 -11.97 -9.87
C ARG A 214 5.38 -13.00 -9.99
N HIS A 215 5.34 -13.75 -11.09
CA HIS A 215 4.35 -14.83 -11.26
C HIS A 215 4.54 -15.95 -10.23
N HIS A 216 5.79 -16.32 -9.98
CA HIS A 216 6.14 -17.34 -9.00
C HIS A 216 5.74 -16.91 -7.58
N TRP A 217 6.11 -15.70 -7.17
CA TRP A 217 5.70 -15.12 -5.88
C TRP A 217 4.17 -15.05 -5.73
N PHE A 218 3.46 -14.62 -6.78
CA PHE A 218 2.00 -14.60 -6.77
C PHE A 218 1.40 -16.01 -6.62
N THR A 219 2.02 -17.00 -7.26
CA THR A 219 1.60 -18.41 -7.18
C THR A 219 1.85 -18.99 -5.78
N GLU A 220 2.96 -18.65 -5.14
CA GLU A 220 3.25 -19.06 -3.75
C GLU A 220 2.25 -18.47 -2.75
N LEU A 221 1.71 -17.28 -3.05
CA LEU A 221 0.72 -16.62 -2.22
C LEU A 221 -0.73 -17.08 -2.48
N LYS A 222 -0.98 -17.95 -3.46
CA LYS A 222 -2.33 -18.49 -3.70
C LYS A 222 -2.94 -19.06 -2.43
N MET A 223 -4.24 -18.87 -2.32
CA MET A 223 -5.01 -19.17 -1.13
C MET A 223 -6.01 -20.27 -1.39
N THR A 224 -6.43 -20.97 -0.33
CA THR A 224 -7.57 -21.88 -0.43
C THR A 224 -8.87 -21.09 -0.30
N ARG A 225 -9.98 -21.65 -0.81
CA ARG A 225 -11.32 -21.03 -0.60
C ARG A 225 -11.65 -20.80 0.87
N HIS A 226 -11.19 -21.70 1.74
CA HIS A 226 -11.37 -21.56 3.18
C HIS A 226 -10.61 -20.35 3.74
N GLU A 227 -9.35 -20.18 3.35
CA GLU A 227 -8.54 -19.02 3.78
C GLU A 227 -9.16 -17.69 3.33
N VAL A 228 -9.60 -17.58 2.07
CA VAL A 228 -10.25 -16.36 1.56
C VAL A 228 -11.54 -16.05 2.32
N LYS A 229 -12.33 -17.07 2.64
CA LYS A 229 -13.57 -16.91 3.41
C LYS A 229 -13.29 -16.43 4.84
N GLU A 230 -12.30 -17.01 5.51
CA GLU A 230 -11.90 -16.60 6.85
C GLU A 230 -11.34 -15.17 6.87
N GLU A 231 -10.54 -14.80 5.87
CA GLU A 231 -10.00 -13.45 5.77
C GLU A 231 -11.10 -12.40 5.53
N ASN A 232 -12.08 -12.72 4.67
CA ASN A 232 -13.26 -11.87 4.49
C ASN A 232 -14.08 -11.71 5.79
N LYS A 233 -14.22 -12.78 6.58
CA LYS A 233 -14.87 -12.70 7.89
C LYS A 233 -14.09 -11.81 8.85
N GLN A 234 -12.77 -11.91 8.89
CA GLN A 234 -11.92 -11.05 9.73
C GLN A 234 -12.01 -9.58 9.32
N ALA A 235 -12.01 -9.29 8.02
CA ALA A 235 -12.05 -7.92 7.51
C ALA A 235 -13.42 -7.26 7.69
N GLN A 236 -14.51 -7.99 7.42
CA GLN A 236 -15.87 -7.43 7.46
C GLN A 236 -16.56 -7.63 8.83
N GLY A 237 -15.99 -8.44 9.71
CA GLY A 237 -16.64 -8.92 10.94
C GLY A 237 -17.75 -9.94 10.64
N ASP A 238 -18.12 -10.73 11.65
CA ASP A 238 -19.20 -11.70 11.51
C ASP A 238 -20.54 -10.98 11.25
N PRO A 239 -21.26 -11.30 10.15
CA PRO A 239 -22.60 -10.77 9.87
C PRO A 239 -23.57 -10.92 11.05
N PHE A 240 -23.50 -12.02 11.80
CA PHE A 240 -24.34 -12.25 12.98
C PHE A 240 -24.03 -11.25 14.09
N VAL A 241 -22.75 -10.94 14.30
CA VAL A 241 -22.30 -9.96 15.30
C VAL A 241 -22.75 -8.54 14.89
N LYS A 242 -22.60 -8.16 13.62
CA LYS A 242 -23.11 -6.87 13.11
C LYS A 242 -24.64 -6.77 13.23
N GLY A 243 -25.37 -7.85 12.95
CA GLY A 243 -26.82 -7.92 13.15
C GLY A 243 -27.21 -7.75 14.62
N ARG A 244 -26.49 -8.41 15.53
CA ARG A 244 -26.69 -8.28 16.97
C ARG A 244 -26.39 -6.88 17.48
N GLN A 245 -25.33 -6.24 16.98
CA GLN A 245 -25.00 -4.86 17.32
C GLN A 245 -26.13 -3.90 16.90
N ARG A 246 -26.64 -4.03 15.66
CA ARG A 246 -27.74 -3.19 15.15
C ARG A 246 -29.03 -3.35 15.96
N SER A 247 -29.38 -4.57 16.36
CA SER A 247 -30.56 -4.81 17.21
C SER A 247 -30.41 -4.16 18.58
N LEU A 248 -29.27 -4.34 19.26
CA LEU A 248 -28.99 -3.71 20.55
C LEU A 248 -29.02 -2.17 20.47
N MET A 249 -28.53 -1.58 19.37
CA MET A 249 -28.60 -0.13 19.15
C MET A 249 -30.06 0.36 19.04
N ARG A 250 -30.91 -0.36 18.28
CA ARG A 250 -32.34 -0.05 18.17
C ARG A 250 -33.06 -0.18 19.50
N ASP A 251 -32.76 -1.21 20.29
CA ASP A 251 -33.37 -1.41 21.60
C ASP A 251 -32.99 -0.30 22.59
N ARG A 252 -31.73 0.12 22.60
CA ARG A 252 -31.27 1.26 23.42
C ARG A 252 -31.95 2.57 22.99
N ALA A 253 -32.05 2.82 21.69
CA ALA A 253 -32.74 4.00 21.17
C ALA A 253 -34.22 4.00 21.58
N ARG A 254 -34.91 2.86 21.47
CA ARG A 254 -36.30 2.71 21.91
C ARG A 254 -36.47 2.96 23.41
N ARG A 255 -35.57 2.43 24.25
CA ARG A 255 -35.61 2.67 25.70
C ARG A 255 -35.44 4.14 26.05
N ARG A 256 -34.50 4.84 25.40
CA ARG A 256 -34.31 6.30 25.58
C ARG A 256 -35.55 7.09 25.16
N MET A 257 -36.12 6.76 24.00
CA MET A 257 -37.36 7.39 23.52
C MET A 257 -38.51 7.20 24.51
N ILE A 258 -38.70 5.99 25.03
CA ILE A 258 -39.75 5.69 26.02
C ILE A 258 -39.51 6.46 27.33
N ALA A 259 -38.26 6.54 27.81
CA ALA A 259 -37.92 7.32 29.00
C ALA A 259 -38.19 8.83 28.82
N ASN A 260 -38.04 9.36 27.61
CA ASN A 260 -38.33 10.78 27.34
C ASN A 260 -39.83 11.14 27.50
N VAL A 261 -40.73 10.17 27.48
CA VAL A 261 -42.18 10.40 27.65
C VAL A 261 -42.50 11.06 28.99
N GLU A 262 -41.71 10.80 30.04
CA GLU A 262 -41.90 11.39 31.38
C GLU A 262 -41.82 12.92 31.38
N ARG A 263 -41.19 13.52 30.35
CA ARG A 263 -41.05 14.97 30.19
C ARG A 263 -42.09 15.57 29.24
N ALA A 264 -43.06 14.79 28.76
CA ALA A 264 -44.07 15.26 27.83
C ALA A 264 -45.08 16.17 28.54
N THR A 265 -45.55 17.19 27.83
CA THR A 265 -46.60 18.11 28.28
C THR A 265 -47.98 17.50 28.01
N LEU A 266 -48.12 16.76 26.91
CA LEU A 266 -49.35 16.03 26.56
C LEU A 266 -49.03 14.85 25.64
N VAL A 267 -49.96 13.90 25.58
CA VAL A 267 -49.92 12.77 24.64
C VAL A 267 -51.18 12.76 23.79
N ILE A 268 -51.03 12.54 22.48
CA ILE A 268 -52.14 12.37 21.54
C ILE A 268 -52.17 10.89 21.14
N ALA A 269 -53.31 10.23 21.34
CA ALA A 269 -53.46 8.80 21.14
C ALA A 269 -54.57 8.46 20.15
N ASN A 270 -54.33 7.42 19.37
CA ASN A 270 -55.33 6.59 18.72
C ASN A 270 -55.42 5.30 19.57
N PRO A 271 -56.58 4.99 20.19
CA PRO A 271 -56.71 4.09 21.34
C PRO A 271 -55.82 2.83 21.34
N THR A 272 -55.72 2.11 20.22
CA THR A 272 -54.97 0.85 20.14
C THR A 272 -53.77 0.88 19.19
N HIS A 273 -53.56 1.97 18.45
CA HIS A 273 -52.66 1.93 17.29
C HIS A 273 -51.53 2.94 17.32
N TYR A 274 -51.73 4.18 17.77
CA TYR A 274 -50.70 5.22 17.69
C TYR A 274 -50.68 6.08 18.94
N ALA A 275 -49.49 6.48 19.38
CA ALA A 275 -49.33 7.50 20.41
C ALA A 275 -48.17 8.42 20.03
N VAL A 276 -48.37 9.73 20.24
CA VAL A 276 -47.37 10.77 20.02
C VAL A 276 -47.29 11.63 21.27
N ALA A 277 -46.13 11.67 21.90
CA ALA A 277 -45.85 12.47 23.09
C ALA A 277 -45.18 13.77 22.69
N LEU A 278 -45.76 14.89 23.12
CA LEU A 278 -45.31 16.24 22.78
C LEU A 278 -44.85 16.98 24.02
N ARG A 279 -43.75 17.73 23.90
CA ARG A 279 -43.30 18.68 24.91
C ARG A 279 -43.40 20.09 24.37
N TYR A 280 -43.98 20.96 25.19
CA TYR A 280 -44.04 22.38 24.94
C TYR A 280 -43.68 23.11 26.23
N VAL A 281 -42.67 23.98 26.12
CA VAL A 281 -42.23 24.86 27.20
C VAL A 281 -42.07 26.24 26.57
N ARG A 282 -42.85 27.22 27.04
CA ARG A 282 -42.91 28.59 26.48
C ARG A 282 -41.55 29.28 26.40
N GLU A 283 -40.64 28.93 27.29
CA GLU A 283 -39.30 29.52 27.41
C GLU A 283 -38.24 28.78 26.58
N GLU A 284 -38.50 27.53 26.15
CA GLU A 284 -37.50 26.71 25.44
C GLU A 284 -37.71 26.68 23.92
N ASN A 285 -38.95 26.63 23.42
CA ASN A 285 -39.21 26.40 21.99
C ASN A 285 -40.44 27.16 21.48
N ASP A 286 -40.33 27.72 20.27
CA ASP A 286 -41.42 28.44 19.59
C ASP A 286 -42.60 27.52 19.21
N ALA A 287 -42.34 26.22 19.05
CA ALA A 287 -43.36 25.22 18.77
C ALA A 287 -43.08 23.89 19.50
N PRO A 288 -44.13 23.06 19.72
CA PRO A 288 -44.00 21.79 20.41
C PRO A 288 -43.07 20.80 19.69
N VAL A 289 -42.30 20.03 20.46
CA VAL A 289 -41.36 19.01 19.98
C VAL A 289 -41.90 17.62 20.28
N VAL A 290 -41.77 16.70 19.33
CA VAL A 290 -42.13 15.28 19.52
C VAL A 290 -41.02 14.57 20.32
N LEU A 291 -41.32 14.16 21.55
CA LEU A 291 -40.37 13.43 22.39
C LEU A 291 -40.38 11.92 22.15
N ALA A 292 -41.54 11.37 21.81
CA ALA A 292 -41.72 9.97 21.53
C ALA A 292 -42.89 9.76 20.58
N LYS A 293 -42.79 8.76 19.71
CA LYS A 293 -43.92 8.25 18.94
C LYS A 293 -43.84 6.73 18.85
N GLY A 294 -44.98 6.07 18.85
CA GLY A 294 -45.04 4.60 18.85
C GLY A 294 -46.28 4.08 18.15
N GLN A 295 -46.18 2.84 17.69
CA GLN A 295 -47.31 2.06 17.17
C GLN A 295 -47.57 0.86 18.09
N ASP A 296 -48.83 0.43 18.17
CA ASP A 296 -49.30 -0.79 18.86
C ASP A 296 -48.73 -0.90 20.29
N LEU A 297 -47.90 -1.91 20.58
CA LEU A 297 -47.31 -2.13 21.91
C LEU A 297 -46.51 -0.92 22.43
N ILE A 298 -45.82 -0.19 21.56
CA ILE A 298 -45.07 1.01 21.96
C ILE A 298 -46.05 2.14 22.27
N ALA A 299 -47.14 2.26 21.51
CA ALA A 299 -48.18 3.25 21.78
C ALA A 299 -48.84 3.03 23.14
N LEU A 300 -49.17 1.77 23.46
CA LEU A 300 -49.69 1.37 24.77
C LEU A 300 -48.71 1.73 25.89
N LYS A 301 -47.41 1.48 25.70
CA LYS A 301 -46.40 1.81 26.72
C LYS A 301 -46.22 3.32 26.92
N ILE A 302 -46.30 4.12 25.86
CA ILE A 302 -46.26 5.59 25.95
C ILE A 302 -47.46 6.09 26.77
N ARG A 303 -48.66 5.56 26.53
CA ARG A 303 -49.86 5.88 27.30
C ARG A 303 -49.74 5.50 28.76
N GLU A 304 -49.31 4.26 29.05
CA GLU A 304 -49.12 3.77 30.41
C GLU A 304 -48.18 4.67 31.22
N ILE A 305 -47.08 5.12 30.60
CA ILE A 305 -46.13 6.03 31.25
C ILE A 305 -46.73 7.43 31.42
N ALA A 306 -47.48 7.93 30.43
CA ALA A 306 -48.15 9.21 30.52
C ALA A 306 -49.17 9.24 31.66
N GLU A 307 -50.02 8.23 31.76
CA GLU A 307 -51.01 8.07 32.83
C GLU A 307 -50.34 7.96 34.20
N LYS A 308 -49.26 7.18 34.32
CA LYS A 308 -48.50 7.03 35.56
C LYS A 308 -47.85 8.33 36.05
N ASN A 309 -47.45 9.21 35.12
CA ASN A 309 -46.84 10.51 35.44
C ASN A 309 -47.86 11.67 35.47
N GLY A 310 -49.16 11.39 35.36
CA GLY A 310 -50.20 12.42 35.36
C GLY A 310 -50.19 13.32 34.12
N ILE A 311 -49.58 12.88 33.01
CA ILE A 311 -49.54 13.60 31.74
C ILE A 311 -50.87 13.38 31.01
N PRO A 312 -51.58 14.45 30.60
CA PRO A 312 -52.89 14.32 29.96
C PRO A 312 -52.80 13.62 28.60
N VAL A 313 -53.65 12.62 28.42
CA VAL A 313 -53.79 11.85 27.17
C VAL A 313 -55.07 12.28 26.47
N PHE A 314 -54.95 12.78 25.24
CA PHE A 314 -56.07 13.18 24.39
C PHE A 314 -56.29 12.16 23.28
N GLU A 315 -57.53 11.69 23.15
CA GLU A 315 -57.90 10.76 22.10
C GLU A 315 -58.33 11.52 20.84
N ASP A 316 -57.45 11.52 19.83
CA ASP A 316 -57.71 12.08 18.49
C ASP A 316 -57.08 11.16 17.45
N PRO A 317 -57.82 10.13 16.97
CA PRO A 317 -57.27 9.15 16.03
C PRO A 317 -56.78 9.74 14.69
N PRO A 318 -57.50 10.69 14.04
CA PRO A 318 -57.01 11.39 12.86
C PRO A 318 -55.68 12.13 13.07
N LEU A 319 -55.56 12.88 14.17
CA LEU A 319 -54.37 13.67 14.47
C LEU A 319 -53.17 12.77 14.83
N ALA A 320 -53.37 11.76 15.69
CA ALA A 320 -52.32 10.82 16.09
C ALA A 320 -51.73 10.05 14.88
N ARG A 321 -52.58 9.59 13.96
CA ARG A 321 -52.13 8.92 12.72
C ARG A 321 -51.29 9.84 11.84
N SER A 322 -51.78 11.06 11.62
CA SER A 322 -51.13 12.03 10.74
C SER A 322 -49.78 12.47 11.30
N MET A 323 -49.71 12.73 12.61
CA MET A 323 -48.47 13.11 13.28
C MET A 323 -47.46 11.96 13.34
N PHE A 324 -47.91 10.72 13.57
CA PHE A 324 -47.03 9.56 13.55
C PHE A 324 -46.34 9.37 12.19
N ALA A 325 -47.08 9.59 11.10
CA ALA A 325 -46.57 9.45 9.74
C ALA A 325 -45.64 10.61 9.33
N GLN A 326 -45.97 11.85 9.70
CA GLN A 326 -45.32 13.04 9.14
C GLN A 326 -44.23 13.67 10.01
N VAL A 327 -44.17 13.36 11.31
CA VAL A 327 -43.26 14.05 12.25
C VAL A 327 -42.26 13.07 12.86
N SER A 328 -40.97 13.39 12.79
CA SER A 328 -39.89 12.60 13.39
C SER A 328 -39.74 12.90 14.89
N ILE A 329 -39.13 11.96 15.61
CA ILE A 329 -38.78 12.15 17.04
C ILE A 329 -37.71 13.25 17.14
N ASP A 330 -37.72 14.00 18.24
CA ASP A 330 -36.85 15.15 18.52
C ASP A 330 -36.96 16.30 17.49
N SER A 331 -38.08 16.34 16.75
CA SER A 331 -38.37 17.37 15.75
C SER A 331 -39.56 18.23 16.17
N VAL A 332 -39.53 19.51 15.78
CA VAL A 332 -40.64 20.45 15.95
C VAL A 332 -41.80 20.03 15.04
N ILE A 333 -43.04 20.17 15.51
CA ILE A 333 -44.21 19.85 14.69
C ILE A 333 -44.33 20.81 13.47
N PRO A 334 -44.77 20.32 12.30
CA PRO A 334 -45.09 21.16 11.15
C PRO A 334 -46.25 22.13 11.40
N SER A 335 -46.29 23.23 10.65
CA SER A 335 -47.31 24.29 10.75
C SER A 335 -48.75 23.78 10.58
N VAL A 336 -48.93 22.72 9.79
CA VAL A 336 -50.23 22.06 9.56
C VAL A 336 -50.87 21.58 10.87
N PHE A 337 -50.05 21.20 11.87
CA PHE A 337 -50.54 20.71 13.16
C PHE A 337 -50.66 21.79 14.23
N TYR A 338 -50.21 23.02 13.98
CA TYR A 338 -50.16 24.07 15.00
C TYR A 338 -51.53 24.37 15.61
N LYS A 339 -52.56 24.52 14.77
CA LYS A 339 -53.91 24.85 15.27
C LYS A 339 -54.45 23.77 16.20
N ALA A 340 -54.39 22.51 15.76
CA ALA A 340 -54.91 21.37 16.50
C ALA A 340 -54.14 21.12 17.81
N VAL A 341 -52.80 21.20 17.76
CA VAL A 341 -51.96 21.00 18.94
C VAL A 341 -52.07 22.18 19.92
N ALA A 342 -52.15 23.43 19.43
CA ALA A 342 -52.32 24.61 20.29
C ALA A 342 -53.63 24.58 21.08
N GLU A 343 -54.73 24.08 20.49
CA GLU A 343 -55.99 23.90 21.20
C GLU A 343 -55.85 22.91 22.37
N LEU A 344 -55.17 21.78 22.14
CA LEU A 344 -54.92 20.78 23.19
C LEU A 344 -54.01 21.35 24.29
N ILE A 345 -52.92 22.04 23.92
CA ILE A 345 -52.02 22.70 24.87
C ILE A 345 -52.79 23.72 25.72
N HIS A 346 -53.64 24.55 25.09
CA HIS A 346 -54.45 25.52 25.80
C HIS A 346 -55.36 24.86 26.84
N ARG A 347 -55.97 23.70 26.50
CA ARG A 347 -56.78 22.92 27.46
C ARG A 347 -55.95 22.43 28.65
N VAL A 348 -54.71 21.97 28.42
CA VAL A 348 -53.79 21.54 29.50
C VAL A 348 -53.50 22.71 30.45
N TYR A 349 -53.04 23.86 29.93
CA TYR A 349 -52.72 25.01 30.78
C TYR A 349 -53.95 25.65 31.45
N ALA A 350 -55.12 25.63 30.80
CA ALA A 350 -56.36 26.12 31.39
C ALA A 350 -56.92 25.20 32.49
N ALA A 351 -56.63 23.90 32.44
CA ALA A 351 -56.90 22.96 33.53
C ALA A 351 -55.94 23.17 34.70
N ASP A 352 -54.65 23.38 34.40
CA ASP A 352 -53.60 23.59 35.40
C ASP A 352 -53.77 24.92 36.17
N ALA A 353 -54.17 25.98 35.46
CA ALA A 353 -54.49 27.28 36.05
C ALA A 353 -55.76 27.26 36.94
N ARG A 354 -56.71 26.34 36.66
CA ARG A 354 -57.88 26.12 37.52
C ARG A 354 -57.50 25.38 38.80
N ASN A 355 -56.66 24.36 38.71
CA ASN A 355 -56.15 23.64 39.89
C ASN A 355 -55.33 24.53 40.84
N LYS A 356 -54.55 25.48 40.30
CA LYS A 356 -53.79 26.46 41.11
C LYS A 356 -54.65 27.50 41.83
N ARG A 357 -55.90 27.73 41.39
CA ARG A 357 -56.84 28.68 42.03
C ARG A 357 -57.71 28.04 43.11
N VAL A 358 -57.72 26.72 43.19
CA VAL A 358 -58.54 25.93 44.16
C VAL A 358 -57.69 25.43 45.34
N ARG A 359 -56.36 25.64 45.30
CA ARG A 359 -55.44 25.36 46.41
C ARG A 359 -55.11 26.59 47.21
#